data_AF-A0A3C0I6V5-F1
#
_entry.id   AF-A0A3C0I6V5-F1
#
_cell.length_a   1.000
_cell.length_b   1.000
_cell.length_c   1.000
_cell.angle_alpha   90.00
_cell.angle_beta   90.00
_cell.angle_gamma   90.00
#
_symmetry.space_group_name_H-M   'P 1'
#
loop_
_entity.id
_entity.type
_entity.pdbx_description
1 polymer ?
#
loop_
_entity_poly.entity_id
_entity_poly.type
_entity_poly.pdbx_seq_one_letter_code
_entity_poly.pdbx_strand_id
1 'polypeptide(L)'
;MHVILSLLWALILSLCSLSVFAWQVTLQADDSTQKVMVSNEANLNGVDVYLVVFDKDAKDEQPLFQSWIVDQGWQMGLKPVSSSAIDLTAFASREMTALTPTCPDEHRCVLALVAIEHGLEPLENQNKWQAASFLPLTLAAGCERWPGQTFFLSCDSSRGGYGDGAAEAMDDGAASPAPNKAATPDAAAGSAAPDTEKPDIFRRVGDKLLYANGQAKRFQVIDIADVSNPVLTAWTALSGSPRELYVLGEHYVLLQTDYVGEEGTHLTVLREDDAGKLITVDEMTLSGHFIESRRRNDLIYSVTQDYTTVEDDQTACVGCRISKQSLNIKALRLTDAGKWEEADQAELAGYSPTIAIFPNHLVIANHNPAEEKWRTTQIQVFDLSQSDPLVELPTLKVPGRVPSEFHLSIVDDQFRV
;
A
#
# COMPACT_ATOMS: atom_id res chain seq x y z
N MET A 1 36.43 -4.90 -12.94
CA MET A 1 35.43 -3.88 -12.55
C MET A 1 34.00 -4.27 -12.93
N HIS A 2 33.75 -4.99 -14.04
CA HIS A 2 32.42 -5.49 -14.39
C HIS A 2 31.87 -6.58 -13.46
N VAL A 3 32.72 -7.45 -12.92
CA VAL A 3 32.27 -8.53 -12.00
C VAL A 3 31.71 -7.96 -10.68
N ILE A 4 32.26 -6.85 -10.19
CA ILE A 4 31.83 -6.19 -8.94
C ILE A 4 30.48 -5.47 -9.13
N LEU A 5 30.23 -4.92 -10.32
CA LEU A 5 28.98 -4.23 -10.63
C LEU A 5 27.81 -5.20 -10.83
N SER A 6 28.05 -6.36 -11.46
CA SER A 6 27.05 -7.42 -11.60
C SER A 6 26.69 -8.07 -10.26
N LEU A 7 27.66 -8.21 -9.35
CA LEU A 7 27.41 -8.65 -7.97
C LEU A 7 26.60 -7.62 -7.17
N LEU A 8 26.86 -6.32 -7.37
CA LEU A 8 26.09 -5.26 -6.71
C LEU A 8 24.64 -5.19 -7.20
N TRP A 9 24.40 -5.37 -8.51
CA TRP A 9 23.05 -5.40 -9.08
C TRP A 9 22.26 -6.65 -8.69
N ALA A 10 22.92 -7.82 -8.62
CA ALA A 10 22.29 -9.03 -8.09
C ALA A 10 21.96 -8.89 -6.60
N LEU A 11 22.82 -8.22 -5.81
CA LEU A 11 22.57 -7.92 -4.39
C LEU A 11 21.41 -6.91 -4.22
N ILE A 12 21.33 -5.88 -5.07
CA ILE A 12 20.28 -4.85 -5.04
C ILE A 12 18.93 -5.41 -5.52
N LEU A 13 18.91 -6.29 -6.52
CA LEU A 13 17.71 -7.03 -6.93
C LEU A 13 17.27 -8.04 -5.87
N SER A 14 18.20 -8.67 -5.14
CA SER A 14 17.85 -9.51 -3.99
C SER A 14 17.39 -8.71 -2.75
N LEU A 15 17.79 -7.45 -2.64
CA LEU A 15 17.36 -6.51 -1.59
C LEU A 15 16.02 -5.83 -1.93
N CYS A 16 15.66 -5.73 -3.21
CA CYS A 16 14.33 -5.26 -3.65
C CYS A 16 13.29 -6.39 -3.74
N SER A 17 13.72 -7.65 -3.67
CA SER A 17 12.86 -8.84 -3.53
C SER A 17 12.69 -9.29 -2.08
N LEU A 18 12.83 -8.38 -1.09
CA LEU A 18 12.69 -8.74 0.33
C LEU A 18 11.23 -9.10 0.67
N SER A 19 10.91 -10.37 0.50
CA SER A 19 10.58 -11.33 1.57
C SER A 19 9.47 -11.03 2.58
N VAL A 20 8.62 -10.02 2.42
CA VAL A 20 7.50 -9.85 3.39
C VAL A 20 6.50 -11.02 3.31
N PHE A 21 6.49 -11.78 2.20
CA PHE A 21 5.64 -12.96 2.01
C PHE A 21 6.41 -14.29 1.92
N ALA A 22 7.74 -14.26 1.86
CA ALA A 22 8.55 -15.46 1.71
C ALA A 22 8.76 -16.22 3.01
N TRP A 23 8.34 -15.71 4.16
CA TRP A 23 8.47 -16.39 5.45
C TRP A 23 7.33 -15.93 6.34
N GLN A 24 6.41 -16.82 6.70
CA GLN A 24 5.18 -16.42 7.35
C GLN A 24 4.75 -17.39 8.43
N VAL A 25 4.19 -16.83 9.51
CA VAL A 25 3.38 -17.55 10.49
C VAL A 25 1.94 -17.03 10.45
N THR A 26 0.97 -17.93 10.43
CA THR A 26 -0.48 -17.64 10.45
C THR A 26 -1.20 -18.62 11.37
N LEU A 27 -2.46 -18.33 11.66
CA LEU A 27 -3.35 -19.24 12.37
C LEU A 27 -4.49 -19.69 11.45
N GLN A 28 -4.80 -20.98 11.51
CA GLN A 28 -5.99 -21.56 10.90
C GLN A 28 -6.89 -22.10 12.01
N ALA A 29 -8.15 -21.66 12.05
CA ALA A 29 -9.14 -22.15 13.01
C ALA A 29 -9.73 -23.49 12.56
N ASP A 30 -9.90 -24.43 13.49
CA ASP A 30 -10.52 -25.74 13.27
C ASP A 30 -11.31 -26.15 14.52
N ASP A 31 -12.64 -26.24 14.43
CA ASP A 31 -13.58 -26.85 15.39
C ASP A 31 -13.14 -26.81 16.88
N SER A 32 -12.79 -25.62 17.40
CA SER A 32 -12.32 -25.27 18.78
C SER A 32 -10.81 -25.14 19.05
N THR A 33 -9.94 -25.34 18.06
CA THR A 33 -8.48 -25.19 18.18
C THR A 33 -7.91 -24.26 17.11
N GLN A 34 -6.81 -23.57 17.43
CA GLN A 34 -6.06 -22.77 16.46
C GLN A 34 -4.79 -23.52 16.07
N LYS A 35 -4.59 -23.73 14.78
CA LYS A 35 -3.41 -24.39 14.20
C LYS A 35 -2.43 -23.35 13.71
N VAL A 36 -1.18 -23.47 14.15
CA VAL A 36 -0.06 -22.66 13.67
C VAL A 36 0.38 -23.18 12.30
N MET A 37 0.20 -22.34 11.30
CA MET A 37 0.60 -22.60 9.92
C MET A 37 1.86 -21.79 9.61
N VAL A 38 2.86 -22.41 8.99
CA VAL A 38 4.07 -21.71 8.55
C VAL A 38 4.35 -21.96 7.07
N SER A 39 4.88 -20.97 6.38
CA SER A 39 5.34 -21.05 5.00
C SER A 39 6.71 -20.41 4.83
N ASN A 40 7.45 -20.88 3.82
CA ASN A 40 8.75 -20.32 3.46
C ASN A 40 8.97 -20.42 1.95
N GLU A 41 9.28 -19.34 1.25
CA GLU A 41 9.59 -19.32 -0.18
C GLU A 41 11.09 -19.12 -0.46
N ALA A 42 11.91 -18.94 0.58
CA ALA A 42 13.36 -18.77 0.49
C ALA A 42 14.12 -20.04 0.89
N ASN A 43 15.35 -20.21 0.40
CA ASN A 43 16.26 -21.22 0.92
C ASN A 43 17.15 -20.58 2.00
N LEU A 44 17.08 -21.07 3.24
CA LEU A 44 17.91 -20.62 4.36
C LEU A 44 18.84 -21.77 4.76
N ASN A 45 20.14 -21.51 4.91
CA ASN A 45 21.12 -22.55 5.22
C ASN A 45 21.77 -22.27 6.57
N GLY A 46 21.95 -23.31 7.38
CA GLY A 46 22.63 -23.24 8.67
C GLY A 46 21.97 -22.27 9.65
N VAL A 47 20.63 -22.27 9.71
CA VAL A 47 19.88 -21.35 10.59
C VAL A 47 19.32 -22.05 11.82
N ASP A 48 19.23 -21.29 12.91
CA ASP A 48 18.36 -21.60 14.03
C ASP A 48 16.99 -20.94 13.79
N VAL A 49 15.94 -21.74 13.87
CA VAL A 49 14.55 -21.28 13.72
C VAL A 49 13.91 -21.21 15.09
N TYR A 50 13.20 -20.13 15.37
CA TYR A 50 12.46 -19.91 16.60
C TYR A 50 10.98 -19.75 16.24
N LEU A 51 10.11 -20.56 16.84
CA LEU A 51 8.66 -20.39 16.82
C LEU A 51 8.22 -20.12 18.25
N VAL A 52 7.83 -18.88 18.54
CA VAL A 52 7.76 -18.39 19.92
C VAL A 52 6.49 -17.58 20.12
N VAL A 53 5.78 -17.85 21.22
CA VAL A 53 4.81 -16.90 21.76
C VAL A 53 5.55 -16.00 22.74
N PHE A 54 5.56 -14.71 22.43
CA PHE A 54 6.16 -13.66 23.24
C PHE A 54 5.05 -12.81 23.84
N ASP A 55 5.07 -12.66 25.16
CA ASP A 55 4.18 -11.76 25.90
C ASP A 55 4.97 -10.56 26.41
N LYS A 56 4.81 -9.40 25.78
CA LYS A 56 5.57 -8.18 26.15
C LYS A 56 5.17 -7.62 27.52
N ASP A 57 4.00 -7.97 28.03
CA ASP A 57 3.43 -7.44 29.27
C ASP A 57 3.51 -8.44 30.42
N ALA A 58 4.14 -9.60 30.20
CA ALA A 58 4.41 -10.59 31.23
C ALA A 58 5.14 -9.94 32.43
N LYS A 59 4.57 -10.15 33.62
CA LYS A 59 5.17 -9.71 34.89
C LYS A 59 6.01 -10.83 35.49
N ASP A 60 6.79 -10.49 36.53
CA ASP A 60 7.53 -11.47 37.32
C ASP A 60 6.59 -12.63 37.70
N GLU A 61 7.03 -13.87 37.44
CA GLU A 61 6.29 -15.15 37.54
C GLU A 61 5.51 -15.63 36.30
N GLN A 62 5.34 -14.82 35.25
CA GLN A 62 4.74 -15.26 33.97
C GLN A 62 5.79 -15.56 32.88
N PRO A 63 5.53 -16.52 31.97
CA PRO A 63 6.41 -16.74 30.82
C PRO A 63 6.51 -15.50 29.94
N LEU A 64 7.68 -14.88 29.86
CA LEU A 64 7.96 -13.89 28.82
C LEU A 64 7.99 -14.54 27.43
N PHE A 65 8.50 -15.78 27.36
CA PHE A 65 8.62 -16.56 26.13
C PHE A 65 8.16 -17.99 26.34
N GLN A 66 7.42 -18.52 25.37
CA GLN A 66 7.17 -19.94 25.21
C GLN A 66 7.52 -20.35 23.78
N SER A 67 8.50 -21.23 23.62
CA SER A 67 9.00 -21.67 22.32
C SER A 67 8.49 -23.07 21.98
N TRP A 68 8.11 -23.31 20.74
CA TRP A 68 7.81 -24.64 20.25
C TRP A 68 9.09 -25.35 19.81
N ILE A 69 9.29 -26.57 20.32
CA ILE A 69 10.45 -27.41 20.00
C ILE A 69 9.95 -28.72 19.40
N VAL A 70 10.58 -29.16 18.31
CA VAL A 70 10.29 -30.45 17.67
C VAL A 70 10.39 -31.57 18.71
N ASP A 71 9.40 -32.46 18.70
CA ASP A 71 9.25 -33.61 19.62
C ASP A 71 9.05 -33.26 21.11
N GLN A 72 9.11 -31.99 21.51
CA GLN A 72 8.93 -31.55 22.91
C GLN A 72 7.73 -30.61 23.09
N GLY A 73 7.17 -30.07 22.01
CA GLY A 73 6.05 -29.14 22.05
C GLY A 73 6.44 -27.77 22.62
N TRP A 74 5.45 -27.05 23.17
CA TRP A 74 5.65 -25.74 23.76
C TRP A 74 6.41 -25.83 25.09
N GLN A 75 7.53 -25.12 25.17
CA GLN A 75 8.44 -25.11 26.32
C GLN A 75 8.70 -23.69 26.78
N MET A 76 8.91 -23.52 28.09
CA MET A 76 9.26 -22.23 28.67
C MET A 76 10.63 -21.75 28.20
N GLY A 77 10.72 -20.44 27.96
CA GLY A 77 11.93 -19.76 27.53
C GLY A 77 12.04 -19.60 26.02
N LEU A 78 13.06 -18.87 25.60
CA LEU A 78 13.38 -18.61 24.21
C LEU A 78 14.37 -19.67 23.71
N LYS A 79 13.88 -20.59 22.88
CA LYS A 79 14.62 -21.77 22.44
C LYS A 79 14.33 -22.05 20.97
N PRO A 80 15.33 -22.52 20.20
CA PRO A 80 15.11 -22.87 18.82
C PRO A 80 14.25 -24.13 18.69
N VAL A 81 13.56 -24.22 17.57
CA VAL A 81 12.71 -25.34 17.14
C VAL A 81 13.48 -26.66 17.10
N SER A 82 14.78 -26.61 16.81
CA SER A 82 15.71 -27.75 16.80
C SER A 82 16.98 -27.39 17.57
N SER A 83 17.64 -28.38 18.17
CA SER A 83 18.94 -28.20 18.85
C SER A 83 20.13 -28.08 17.90
N SER A 84 19.94 -28.36 16.61
CA SER A 84 20.96 -28.24 15.56
C SER A 84 20.48 -27.30 14.46
N ALA A 85 21.45 -26.65 13.81
CA ALA A 85 21.20 -25.84 12.63
C ALA A 85 20.37 -26.60 11.58
N ILE A 86 19.49 -25.88 10.89
CA ILE A 86 18.60 -26.43 9.87
C ILE A 86 18.90 -25.77 8.53
N ASP A 87 18.98 -26.59 7.49
CA ASP A 87 18.88 -26.13 6.11
C ASP A 87 17.41 -26.21 5.68
N LEU A 88 16.78 -25.07 5.48
CA LEU A 88 15.38 -24.93 5.08
C LEU A 88 15.30 -24.66 3.59
N THR A 89 14.76 -25.62 2.85
CA THR A 89 14.30 -25.34 1.49
C THR A 89 12.98 -24.60 1.51
N ALA A 90 12.62 -23.94 0.41
CA ALA A 90 11.29 -23.39 0.24
C ALA A 90 10.20 -24.49 0.37
N PHE A 91 9.10 -24.17 1.05
CA PHE A 91 7.92 -25.02 1.22
C PHE A 91 6.64 -24.19 1.29
N ALA A 92 5.56 -24.71 0.69
CA ALA A 92 4.22 -24.15 0.81
C ALA A 92 3.69 -24.25 2.25
N SER A 93 2.66 -23.46 2.57
CA SER A 93 2.05 -23.42 3.90
C SER A 93 1.72 -24.81 4.45
N ARG A 94 2.18 -25.10 5.67
CA ARG A 94 1.96 -26.38 6.36
C ARG A 94 1.69 -26.16 7.84
N GLU A 95 0.95 -27.08 8.43
CA GLU A 95 0.70 -27.12 9.87
C GLU A 95 1.99 -27.48 10.62
N MET A 96 2.32 -26.70 11.64
CA MET A 96 3.43 -26.98 12.56
C MET A 96 2.94 -27.60 13.85
N THR A 97 1.94 -26.97 14.48
CA THR A 97 1.45 -27.37 15.79
C THR A 97 0.12 -26.69 16.11
N ALA A 98 -0.59 -27.15 17.14
CA ALA A 98 -1.68 -26.39 17.74
C ALA A 98 -1.12 -25.27 18.64
N LEU A 99 -1.75 -24.10 18.61
CA LEU A 99 -1.46 -23.01 19.53
C LEU A 99 -2.08 -23.32 20.90
N THR A 100 -1.25 -23.72 21.86
CA THR A 100 -1.66 -23.96 23.25
C THR A 100 -1.22 -22.88 24.25
N PRO A 101 -0.19 -22.04 24.00
CA PRO A 101 0.06 -20.86 24.80
C PRO A 101 -1.21 -19.99 24.92
N THR A 102 -1.50 -19.56 26.13
CA THR A 102 -2.62 -18.64 26.41
C THR A 102 -2.05 -17.27 26.71
N CYS A 103 -2.77 -16.24 26.28
CA CYS A 103 -2.41 -14.86 26.52
C CYS A 103 -3.62 -14.13 27.13
N PRO A 104 -3.43 -13.33 28.19
CA PRO A 104 -4.46 -12.40 28.65
C PRO A 104 -4.85 -11.41 27.54
N ASP A 105 -6.14 -11.08 27.42
CA ASP A 105 -6.64 -10.23 26.33
C ASP A 105 -6.02 -8.82 26.32
N GLU A 106 -5.65 -8.31 27.50
CA GLU A 106 -5.02 -7.01 27.69
C GLU A 106 -3.50 -7.01 27.49
N HIS A 107 -2.88 -8.18 27.38
CA HIS A 107 -1.44 -8.33 27.15
C HIS A 107 -1.11 -8.24 25.66
N ARG A 108 0.07 -7.70 25.33
CA ARG A 108 0.59 -7.68 23.96
C ARG A 108 1.34 -8.98 23.66
N CYS A 109 0.57 -10.01 23.30
CA CYS A 109 1.13 -11.28 22.86
C CYS A 109 1.24 -11.41 21.35
N VAL A 110 2.35 -11.96 20.91
CA VAL A 110 2.66 -12.16 19.50
C VAL A 110 3.23 -13.56 19.29
N LEU A 111 2.78 -14.21 18.23
CA LEU A 111 3.41 -15.40 17.70
C LEU A 111 4.49 -14.98 16.70
N ALA A 112 5.73 -15.23 17.05
CA ALA A 112 6.91 -14.90 16.26
C ALA A 112 7.49 -16.16 15.61
N LEU A 113 7.88 -16.04 14.35
CA LEU A 113 8.67 -17.02 13.63
C LEU A 113 9.93 -16.33 13.11
N VAL A 114 11.08 -16.65 13.68
CA VAL A 114 12.37 -15.99 13.39
C VAL A 114 13.40 -17.00 12.94
N ALA A 115 14.16 -16.69 11.89
CA ALA A 115 15.33 -17.46 11.47
C ALA A 115 16.57 -16.59 11.62
N ILE A 116 17.60 -17.13 12.28
CA ILE A 116 18.87 -16.44 12.56
C ILE A 116 20.04 -17.37 12.26
N GLU A 117 21.23 -16.81 12.01
CA GLU A 117 22.48 -17.57 11.94
C GLU A 117 22.66 -18.48 13.17
N HIS A 118 23.07 -19.73 12.94
CA HIS A 118 23.18 -20.74 13.99
C HIS A 118 24.10 -20.32 15.14
N GLY A 119 23.66 -20.60 16.37
CA GLY A 119 24.40 -20.30 17.60
C GLY A 119 24.24 -18.88 18.11
N LEU A 120 23.46 -18.03 17.42
CA LEU A 120 23.14 -16.68 17.88
C LEU A 120 21.77 -16.63 18.57
N GLU A 121 21.69 -15.79 19.61
CA GLU A 121 20.45 -15.51 20.33
C GLU A 121 19.72 -14.33 19.65
N PRO A 122 18.42 -14.45 19.31
CA PRO A 122 17.73 -13.48 18.48
C PRO A 122 17.47 -12.11 19.13
N LEU A 123 17.31 -11.99 20.45
CA LEU A 123 17.08 -10.69 21.11
C LEU A 123 18.33 -9.81 21.10
N GLU A 124 19.51 -10.42 21.27
CA GLU A 124 20.80 -9.72 21.27
C GLU A 124 21.34 -9.45 19.85
N ASN A 125 20.90 -10.23 18.85
CA ASN A 125 21.47 -10.23 17.49
C ASN A 125 20.42 -9.93 16.41
N GLN A 126 19.57 -8.93 16.62
CA GLN A 126 18.47 -8.57 15.70
C GLN A 126 18.94 -8.24 14.27
N ASN A 127 20.12 -7.64 14.12
CA ASN A 127 20.73 -7.34 12.82
C ASN A 127 21.26 -8.58 12.07
N LYS A 128 21.21 -9.76 12.69
CA LYS A 128 21.60 -11.05 12.11
C LYS A 128 20.41 -11.92 11.74
N TRP A 129 19.18 -11.43 11.94
CA TRP A 129 17.99 -12.12 11.51
C TRP A 129 18.01 -12.24 9.98
N GLN A 130 17.80 -13.46 9.50
CA GLN A 130 17.70 -13.75 8.08
C GLN A 130 16.24 -13.67 7.60
N ALA A 131 15.30 -14.00 8.49
CA ALA A 131 13.86 -13.84 8.25
C ALA A 131 13.13 -13.68 9.59
N ALA A 132 12.02 -12.94 9.57
CA ALA A 132 11.15 -12.81 10.74
C ALA A 132 9.70 -12.55 10.31
N SER A 133 8.76 -13.17 11.01
CA SER A 133 7.32 -12.95 10.85
C SER A 133 6.67 -12.85 12.23
N PHE A 134 5.84 -11.83 12.43
CA PHE A 134 5.16 -11.57 13.70
C PHE A 134 3.64 -11.49 13.49
N LEU A 135 2.91 -12.36 14.17
CA LEU A 135 1.46 -12.41 14.15
C LEU A 135 0.89 -11.98 15.51
N PRO A 136 0.19 -10.84 15.59
CA PRO A 136 -0.51 -10.44 16.81
C PRO A 136 -1.55 -11.48 17.22
N LEU A 137 -1.48 -11.91 18.49
CA LEU A 137 -2.47 -12.84 19.07
C LEU A 137 -3.58 -12.09 19.82
N THR A 138 -3.34 -10.83 20.19
CA THR A 138 -4.30 -9.96 20.89
C THR A 138 -4.49 -8.65 20.15
N LEU A 139 -5.60 -7.96 20.44
CA LEU A 139 -5.87 -6.61 19.90
C LEU A 139 -4.78 -5.62 20.33
N ALA A 140 -4.34 -5.68 21.60
CA ALA A 140 -3.28 -4.81 22.11
C ALA A 140 -1.96 -5.01 21.33
N ALA A 141 -1.60 -6.25 21.00
CA ALA A 141 -0.45 -6.55 20.16
C ALA A 141 -0.61 -6.04 18.72
N GLY A 142 -1.85 -6.04 18.19
CA GLY A 142 -2.15 -5.49 16.86
C GLY A 142 -1.82 -4.01 16.73
N CYS A 143 -1.80 -3.25 17.83
CA CYS A 143 -1.44 -1.83 17.86
C CYS A 143 0.08 -1.57 17.75
N GLU A 144 0.93 -2.58 17.94
CA GLU A 144 2.38 -2.44 17.86
C GLU A 144 2.87 -2.40 16.41
N ARG A 145 4.08 -1.87 16.18
CA ARG A 145 4.69 -1.81 14.84
C ARG A 145 6.06 -2.49 14.82
N TRP A 146 6.10 -3.83 14.76
CA TRP A 146 7.37 -4.55 14.74
C TRP A 146 7.85 -4.89 13.32
N PRO A 147 9.16 -4.88 13.05
CA PRO A 147 9.71 -5.37 11.79
C PRO A 147 9.29 -6.82 11.54
N GLY A 148 8.64 -7.11 10.41
CA GLY A 148 8.13 -8.46 10.08
C GLY A 148 6.69 -8.73 10.52
N GLN A 149 6.02 -7.79 11.17
CA GLN A 149 4.59 -7.86 11.43
C GLN A 149 3.81 -7.54 10.13
N THR A 150 2.80 -8.35 9.81
CA THR A 150 2.04 -8.24 8.55
C THR A 150 0.59 -7.79 8.77
N PHE A 151 0.16 -7.68 10.02
CA PHE A 151 -1.16 -7.22 10.42
C PHE A 151 -1.05 -6.15 11.51
N PHE A 152 -1.76 -5.04 11.33
CA PHE A 152 -1.74 -3.91 12.26
C PHE A 152 -3.15 -3.37 12.46
N LEU A 153 -3.43 -2.90 13.67
CA LEU A 153 -4.62 -2.15 14.01
C LEU A 153 -4.27 -0.67 14.15
N SER A 154 -5.15 0.20 13.67
CA SER A 154 -5.08 1.63 13.99
C SER A 154 -5.63 1.81 15.42
N CYS A 155 -4.73 2.04 16.37
CA CYS A 155 -5.08 2.28 17.77
C CYS A 155 -4.61 3.68 18.15
N ASP A 156 -5.50 4.68 18.11
CA ASP A 156 -5.19 6.05 18.51
C ASP A 156 -5.71 6.37 19.92
N SER A 157 -4.77 6.69 20.82
CA SER A 157 -4.68 8.01 21.46
C SER A 157 -3.54 8.00 22.50
N SER A 158 -2.61 8.95 22.38
CA SER A 158 -1.44 9.17 23.26
C SER A 158 -0.19 8.30 23.01
N ARG A 159 0.58 8.67 21.98
CA ARG A 159 2.04 8.93 22.01
C ARG A 159 2.53 9.11 20.57
N GLY A 160 2.04 10.19 19.96
CA GLY A 160 2.77 10.81 18.87
C GLY A 160 4.11 11.29 19.42
N GLY A 161 5.18 10.57 19.09
CA GLY A 161 6.55 11.05 19.23
C GLY A 161 6.83 12.13 18.20
N TYR A 162 6.11 13.25 18.26
CA TYR A 162 6.66 14.52 17.83
C TYR A 162 7.45 15.05 19.02
N GLY A 163 8.75 15.21 18.82
CA GLY A 163 9.67 15.72 19.81
C GLY A 163 9.19 17.05 20.39
N ASP A 164 9.27 17.08 21.71
CA ASP A 164 9.17 18.22 22.60
C ASP A 164 9.87 19.47 22.02
N GLY A 165 9.12 20.56 21.84
CA GLY A 165 9.68 21.79 21.29
C GLY A 165 8.67 22.83 20.80
N ALA A 166 7.64 23.14 21.60
CA ALA A 166 7.02 24.46 21.73
C ALA A 166 5.65 24.34 22.41
N ALA A 167 5.67 24.20 23.74
CA ALA A 167 4.62 24.81 24.52
C ALA A 167 4.84 26.32 24.44
N GLU A 168 4.01 27.06 23.70
CA GLU A 168 3.45 28.36 24.10
C GLU A 168 2.27 28.72 23.17
N ALA A 169 1.23 29.29 23.79
CA ALA A 169 -0.03 29.81 23.24
C ALA A 169 -1.09 28.77 22.81
N MET A 170 -1.79 28.23 23.81
CA MET A 170 -3.24 28.04 23.69
C MET A 170 -3.89 29.41 23.45
N ASP A 171 -4.58 29.56 22.32
CA ASP A 171 -5.74 30.43 22.22
C ASP A 171 -6.94 29.56 21.84
N ASP A 172 -7.95 29.60 22.69
CA ASP A 172 -9.16 28.79 22.66
C ASP A 172 -10.05 29.22 21.47
N GLY A 173 -10.22 28.34 20.49
CA GLY A 173 -11.20 28.61 19.44
C GLY A 173 -11.09 27.76 18.17
N ALA A 174 -11.20 26.44 18.28
CA ALA A 174 -11.52 25.62 17.10
C ALA A 174 -12.38 24.42 17.51
N ALA A 175 -13.64 24.47 17.11
CA ALA A 175 -14.58 23.37 17.20
C ALA A 175 -14.01 22.10 16.55
N SER A 176 -14.26 20.96 17.17
CA SER A 176 -14.05 19.65 16.57
C SER A 176 -14.61 19.60 15.14
N PRO A 177 -13.90 19.03 14.16
CA PRO A 177 -14.49 18.82 12.85
C PRO A 177 -15.66 17.85 13.02
N ALA A 178 -16.86 18.34 12.71
CA ALA A 178 -18.07 17.53 12.68
C ALA A 178 -17.90 16.39 11.65
N PRO A 179 -18.48 15.20 11.90
CA PRO A 179 -18.45 14.11 10.94
C PRO A 179 -19.04 14.57 9.61
N ASN A 180 -18.32 14.31 8.52
CA ASN A 180 -18.77 14.58 7.16
C ASN A 180 -20.16 13.97 6.96
N LYS A 181 -21.16 14.85 6.87
CA LYS A 181 -22.53 14.49 6.54
C LYS A 181 -22.53 14.01 5.09
N ALA A 182 -22.74 12.71 4.90
CA ALA A 182 -23.01 12.15 3.58
C ALA A 182 -24.16 12.94 2.94
N ALA A 183 -23.88 13.59 1.81
CA ALA A 183 -24.89 14.32 1.05
C ALA A 183 -25.80 13.31 0.36
N THR A 184 -27.05 13.26 0.78
CA THR A 184 -28.15 12.73 -0.04
C THR A 184 -28.30 13.59 -1.29
N PRO A 185 -28.51 12.99 -2.47
CA PRO A 185 -28.72 13.76 -3.69
C PRO A 185 -30.13 14.35 -3.65
N ASP A 186 -30.22 15.68 -3.63
CA ASP A 186 -31.45 16.34 -4.03
C ASP A 186 -31.15 17.56 -4.90
N ALA A 187 -31.92 17.65 -5.98
CA ALA A 187 -31.68 18.52 -7.11
C ALA A 187 -31.93 20.00 -6.77
N ALA A 188 -30.91 20.84 -7.01
CA ALA A 188 -31.09 22.28 -7.18
C ALA A 188 -30.09 22.79 -8.22
N ALA A 189 -30.62 23.28 -9.34
CA ALA A 189 -29.85 23.90 -10.41
C ALA A 189 -29.24 25.23 -9.94
N GLY A 190 -27.96 25.18 -9.58
CA GLY A 190 -27.01 26.28 -9.43
C GLY A 190 -25.63 25.65 -9.56
N SER A 191 -24.68 26.25 -10.29
CA SER A 191 -23.42 25.56 -10.65
C SER A 191 -22.69 25.06 -9.40
N ALA A 192 -22.81 23.77 -9.12
CA ALA A 192 -22.07 23.14 -8.04
C ALA A 192 -20.58 23.35 -8.32
N ALA A 193 -19.81 23.65 -7.28
CA ALA A 193 -18.36 23.67 -7.40
C ALA A 193 -17.90 22.30 -7.94
N PRO A 194 -16.87 22.26 -8.80
CA PRO A 194 -16.36 21.00 -9.33
C PRO A 194 -16.00 20.04 -8.18
N ASP A 195 -16.45 18.80 -8.31
CA ASP A 195 -16.18 17.76 -7.32
C ASP A 195 -14.84 17.10 -7.65
N THR A 196 -13.94 17.06 -6.67
CA THR A 196 -12.61 16.46 -6.83
C THR A 196 -12.40 15.34 -5.82
N GLU A 197 -11.77 14.26 -6.26
CA GLU A 197 -11.55 13.08 -5.43
C GLU A 197 -10.14 12.51 -5.60
N LYS A 198 -9.53 12.17 -4.47
CA LYS A 198 -8.42 11.21 -4.38
C LYS A 198 -9.05 9.87 -3.94
N PRO A 199 -8.96 8.82 -4.75
CA PRO A 199 -9.57 7.54 -4.42
C PRO A 199 -8.76 6.79 -3.36
N ASP A 200 -9.37 5.74 -2.83
CA ASP A 200 -8.74 4.72 -1.99
C ASP A 200 -9.18 3.34 -2.51
N ILE A 201 -8.73 2.25 -1.90
CA ILE A 201 -9.14 0.88 -2.26
C ILE A 201 -10.48 0.45 -1.64
N PHE A 202 -11.14 1.34 -0.89
CA PHE A 202 -12.44 1.09 -0.29
C PHE A 202 -13.34 2.32 -0.38
N ARG A 203 -14.65 2.10 -0.42
CA ARG A 203 -15.65 3.17 -0.44
C ARG A 203 -16.96 2.73 0.18
N ARG A 204 -17.56 3.61 0.99
CA ARG A 204 -18.93 3.43 1.48
C ARG A 204 -19.93 4.05 0.50
N VAL A 205 -20.94 3.29 0.12
CA VAL A 205 -22.07 3.72 -0.73
C VAL A 205 -23.38 3.30 -0.05
N GLY A 206 -24.04 4.25 0.61
CA GLY A 206 -25.20 3.95 1.46
C GLY A 206 -24.84 2.95 2.56
N ASP A 207 -25.51 1.80 2.55
CA ASP A 207 -25.29 0.68 3.47
C ASP A 207 -24.36 -0.39 2.89
N LYS A 208 -23.61 -0.07 1.83
CA LYS A 208 -22.58 -0.94 1.26
C LYS A 208 -21.18 -0.41 1.59
N LEU A 209 -20.28 -1.30 1.96
CA LEU A 209 -18.84 -1.12 1.91
C LEU A 209 -18.29 -1.87 0.69
N LEU A 210 -17.72 -1.13 -0.24
CA LEU A 210 -16.97 -1.65 -1.38
C LEU A 210 -15.51 -1.73 -0.96
N TYR A 211 -14.86 -2.88 -1.16
CA TYR A 211 -13.47 -3.07 -0.75
C TYR A 211 -12.70 -3.93 -1.75
N ALA A 212 -11.65 -3.37 -2.33
CA ALA A 212 -10.67 -4.08 -3.14
C ALA A 212 -9.58 -4.66 -2.23
N ASN A 213 -9.83 -5.89 -1.75
CA ASN A 213 -8.96 -6.58 -0.81
C ASN A 213 -7.81 -7.29 -1.55
N GLY A 214 -6.65 -6.64 -1.57
CA GLY A 214 -5.44 -7.18 -2.20
C GLY A 214 -4.95 -8.50 -1.56
N GLN A 215 -5.13 -8.68 -0.26
CA GLN A 215 -4.72 -9.91 0.43
C GLN A 215 -5.62 -11.09 0.05
N ALA A 216 -6.94 -10.87 0.00
CA ALA A 216 -7.89 -11.88 -0.43
C ALA A 216 -7.95 -12.04 -1.96
N LYS A 217 -7.28 -11.17 -2.72
CA LYS A 217 -7.34 -11.10 -4.18
C LYS A 217 -8.78 -10.96 -4.70
N ARG A 218 -9.60 -10.17 -4.00
CA ARG A 218 -11.03 -10.03 -4.26
C ARG A 218 -11.48 -8.58 -4.16
N PHE A 219 -12.33 -8.17 -5.08
CA PHE A 219 -13.21 -7.03 -4.86
C PHE A 219 -14.50 -7.53 -4.20
N GLN A 220 -14.94 -6.84 -3.15
CA GLN A 220 -16.00 -7.29 -2.26
C GLN A 220 -17.04 -6.18 -2.09
N VAL A 221 -18.31 -6.55 -2.16
CA VAL A 221 -19.46 -5.72 -1.76
C VAL A 221 -19.99 -6.29 -0.47
N ILE A 222 -19.93 -5.50 0.59
CA ILE A 222 -20.28 -5.90 1.95
C ILE A 222 -21.47 -5.03 2.39
N ASP A 223 -22.59 -5.65 2.70
CA ASP A 223 -23.70 -4.98 3.37
C ASP A 223 -23.30 -4.70 4.83
N ILE A 224 -23.42 -3.43 5.20
CA ILE A 224 -23.09 -2.87 6.51
C ILE A 224 -24.29 -2.13 7.13
N ALA A 225 -25.53 -2.43 6.71
CA ALA A 225 -26.74 -1.91 7.34
C ALA A 225 -26.77 -2.24 8.84
N ASP A 226 -26.29 -3.42 9.22
CA ASP A 226 -25.94 -3.78 10.59
C ASP A 226 -24.42 -3.95 10.73
N VAL A 227 -23.74 -2.91 11.21
CA VAL A 227 -22.28 -2.90 11.39
C VAL A 227 -21.80 -3.97 12.38
N SER A 228 -22.67 -4.45 13.28
CA SER A 228 -22.33 -5.53 14.21
C SER A 228 -22.35 -6.92 13.55
N ASN A 229 -22.99 -7.03 12.39
CA ASN A 229 -23.10 -8.28 11.63
C ASN A 229 -23.05 -8.00 10.11
N PRO A 230 -21.88 -7.55 9.58
CA PRO A 230 -21.73 -7.25 8.16
C PRO A 230 -21.83 -8.52 7.31
N VAL A 231 -22.44 -8.41 6.12
CA VAL A 231 -22.69 -9.56 5.23
C VAL A 231 -22.03 -9.33 3.87
N LEU A 232 -21.19 -10.26 3.43
CA LEU A 232 -20.65 -10.24 2.06
C LEU A 232 -21.77 -10.59 1.08
N THR A 233 -22.22 -9.63 0.27
CA THR A 233 -23.33 -9.82 -0.68
C THR A 233 -22.87 -10.14 -2.09
N ALA A 234 -21.71 -9.61 -2.50
CA ALA A 234 -21.12 -9.93 -3.79
C ALA A 234 -19.59 -9.88 -3.74
N TRP A 235 -18.94 -10.59 -4.68
CA TRP A 235 -17.49 -10.48 -4.88
C TRP A 235 -17.09 -10.89 -6.28
N THR A 236 -15.93 -10.42 -6.73
CA THR A 236 -15.22 -10.93 -7.90
C THR A 236 -13.73 -11.05 -7.62
N ALA A 237 -13.03 -11.90 -8.36
CA ALA A 237 -11.58 -12.02 -8.26
C ALA A 237 -10.92 -10.78 -8.86
N LEU A 238 -9.88 -10.27 -8.20
CA LEU A 238 -9.04 -9.21 -8.75
C LEU A 238 -8.04 -9.82 -9.74
N SER A 239 -7.91 -9.22 -10.91
CA SER A 239 -6.88 -9.52 -11.92
C SER A 239 -5.45 -9.13 -11.49
N GLY A 240 -5.31 -8.33 -10.42
CA GLY A 240 -4.05 -7.71 -10.01
C GLY A 240 -4.11 -7.07 -8.62
N SER A 241 -3.01 -6.44 -8.20
CA SER A 241 -2.92 -5.68 -6.94
C SER A 241 -3.77 -4.41 -7.05
N PRO A 242 -4.77 -4.21 -6.18
CA PRO A 242 -5.62 -3.03 -6.25
C PRO A 242 -4.85 -1.78 -5.82
N ARG A 243 -5.06 -0.70 -6.56
CA ARG A 243 -4.47 0.61 -6.28
C ARG A 243 -5.53 1.58 -5.83
N GLU A 244 -6.64 1.65 -6.57
CA GLU A 244 -7.67 2.66 -6.37
C GLU A 244 -9.04 2.14 -6.81
N LEU A 245 -10.10 2.67 -6.19
CA LEU A 245 -11.50 2.36 -6.47
C LEU A 245 -12.30 3.66 -6.64
N TYR A 246 -13.03 3.78 -7.74
CA TYR A 246 -14.05 4.81 -7.94
C TYR A 246 -15.45 4.22 -8.03
N VAL A 247 -16.44 5.02 -7.67
CA VAL A 247 -17.86 4.74 -7.87
C VAL A 247 -18.44 5.83 -8.75
N LEU A 248 -18.83 5.48 -9.97
CA LEU A 248 -19.35 6.38 -10.99
C LEU A 248 -20.76 5.93 -11.39
N GLY A 249 -21.76 6.49 -10.72
CA GLY A 249 -23.16 6.03 -10.87
C GLY A 249 -23.31 4.59 -10.38
N GLU A 250 -23.77 3.70 -11.26
CA GLU A 250 -23.90 2.26 -10.97
C GLU A 250 -22.60 1.46 -11.19
N HIS A 251 -21.55 2.11 -11.72
CA HIS A 251 -20.30 1.46 -12.06
C HIS A 251 -19.27 1.58 -10.94
N TYR A 252 -18.55 0.48 -10.72
CA TYR A 252 -17.36 0.42 -9.88
C TYR A 252 -16.14 0.33 -10.78
N VAL A 253 -15.22 1.28 -10.67
CA VAL A 253 -13.98 1.29 -11.44
C VAL A 253 -12.84 0.88 -10.54
N LEU A 254 -12.19 -0.22 -10.88
CA LEU A 254 -11.00 -0.73 -10.22
C LEU A 254 -9.77 -0.39 -11.04
N LEU A 255 -8.78 0.24 -10.40
CA LEU A 255 -7.45 0.41 -10.94
C LEU A 255 -6.53 -0.58 -10.25
N GLN A 256 -5.84 -1.38 -11.04
CA GLN A 256 -5.04 -2.50 -10.58
C GLN A 256 -3.70 -2.52 -11.32
N THR A 257 -2.64 -2.94 -10.64
CA THR A 257 -1.37 -3.31 -11.29
C THR A 257 -1.23 -4.82 -11.28
N ASP A 258 -0.30 -5.37 -12.06
CA ASP A 258 0.00 -6.80 -11.97
C ASP A 258 0.38 -7.23 -10.54
N TYR A 259 0.11 -8.51 -10.22
CA TYR A 259 0.55 -9.10 -8.94
C TYR A 259 2.07 -9.26 -8.86
N VAL A 260 2.71 -9.41 -10.02
CA VAL A 260 4.15 -9.63 -10.16
C VAL A 260 4.63 -8.72 -11.27
N GLY A 261 5.55 -7.82 -10.95
CA GLY A 261 5.95 -6.74 -11.85
C GLY A 261 5.04 -5.52 -11.71
N GLU A 262 5.50 -4.40 -12.25
CA GLU A 262 4.82 -3.12 -12.16
C GLU A 262 4.41 -2.57 -13.53
N GLU A 263 4.66 -3.30 -14.63
CA GLU A 263 4.28 -2.86 -15.97
C GLU A 263 2.81 -3.19 -16.24
N GLY A 264 2.05 -2.17 -16.64
CA GLY A 264 0.64 -2.33 -16.99
C GLY A 264 -0.27 -1.93 -15.84
N THR A 265 -1.15 -0.96 -16.13
CA THR A 265 -2.26 -0.59 -15.25
C THR A 265 -3.55 -1.11 -15.87
N HIS A 266 -4.28 -1.97 -15.16
CA HIS A 266 -5.58 -2.49 -15.57
C HIS A 266 -6.70 -1.67 -14.96
N LEU A 267 -7.61 -1.20 -15.79
CA LEU A 267 -8.82 -0.48 -15.40
C LEU A 267 -10.01 -1.37 -15.71
N THR A 268 -10.61 -1.96 -14.68
CA THR A 268 -11.76 -2.85 -14.81
C THR A 268 -13.01 -2.12 -14.36
N VAL A 269 -14.02 -2.04 -15.23
CA VAL A 269 -15.34 -1.50 -14.94
C VAL A 269 -16.27 -2.65 -14.57
N LEU A 270 -16.82 -2.60 -13.37
CA LEU A 270 -17.78 -3.55 -12.85
C LEU A 270 -19.12 -2.87 -12.59
N ARG A 271 -20.20 -3.66 -12.55
CA ARG A 271 -21.48 -3.27 -11.94
C ARG A 271 -22.19 -4.49 -11.36
N GLU A 272 -23.18 -4.26 -10.50
CA GLU A 272 -24.08 -5.33 -10.06
C GLU A 272 -25.17 -5.56 -11.11
N ASP A 273 -25.48 -6.82 -11.41
CA ASP A 273 -26.67 -7.19 -12.20
C ASP A 273 -27.95 -7.20 -11.36
N ASP A 274 -29.09 -7.50 -11.97
CA ASP A 274 -30.40 -7.55 -11.28
C ASP A 274 -30.45 -8.59 -10.15
N ALA A 275 -29.54 -9.56 -10.12
CA ALA A 275 -29.41 -10.56 -9.07
C ALA A 275 -28.37 -10.17 -7.99
N GLY A 276 -27.79 -8.97 -8.07
CA GLY A 276 -26.76 -8.48 -7.16
C GLY A 276 -25.37 -9.07 -7.40
N LYS A 277 -25.14 -9.74 -8.53
CA LYS A 277 -23.84 -10.31 -8.87
C LYS A 277 -22.99 -9.27 -9.61
N LEU A 278 -21.71 -9.20 -9.27
CA LEU A 278 -20.74 -8.39 -10.00
C LEU A 278 -20.48 -8.96 -11.39
N ILE A 279 -20.61 -8.10 -12.40
CA ILE A 279 -20.28 -8.38 -13.80
C ILE A 279 -19.29 -7.34 -14.33
N THR A 280 -18.37 -7.78 -15.19
CA THR A 280 -17.45 -6.90 -15.90
C THR A 280 -18.15 -6.27 -17.10
N VAL A 281 -18.08 -4.94 -17.21
CA VAL A 281 -18.68 -4.15 -18.29
C VAL A 281 -17.64 -3.78 -19.33
N ASP A 282 -16.45 -3.38 -18.88
CA ASP A 282 -15.36 -2.96 -19.75
C ASP A 282 -14.01 -3.12 -19.07
N GLU A 283 -12.97 -3.23 -19.87
CA GLU A 283 -11.58 -3.32 -19.41
C GLU A 283 -10.68 -2.48 -20.33
N MET A 284 -9.72 -1.79 -19.73
CA MET A 284 -8.68 -1.04 -20.43
C MET A 284 -7.33 -1.29 -19.75
N THR A 285 -6.26 -1.25 -20.52
CA THR A 285 -4.89 -1.27 -19.98
C THR A 285 -4.16 0.00 -20.38
N LEU A 286 -3.52 0.67 -19.42
CA LEU A 286 -2.56 1.74 -19.67
C LEU A 286 -1.14 1.21 -19.64
N SER A 287 -0.29 1.77 -20.49
CA SER A 287 1.16 1.50 -20.46
C SER A 287 1.82 2.15 -19.24
N GLY A 288 2.98 1.60 -18.88
CA GLY A 288 3.81 2.10 -17.81
C GLY A 288 3.35 1.70 -16.42
N HIS A 289 4.09 2.21 -15.44
CA HIS A 289 3.93 1.96 -14.02
C HIS A 289 2.91 2.91 -13.43
N PHE A 290 1.85 2.38 -12.81
CA PHE A 290 0.84 3.22 -12.17
C PHE A 290 1.45 4.01 -11.00
N ILE A 291 1.27 5.33 -11.00
CA ILE A 291 1.67 6.18 -9.88
C ILE A 291 0.46 6.45 -8.98
N GLU A 292 -0.51 7.20 -9.50
CA GLU A 292 -1.74 7.60 -8.81
C GLU A 292 -2.76 8.10 -9.85
N SER A 293 -4.03 8.20 -9.47
CA SER A 293 -5.02 8.97 -10.22
C SER A 293 -5.79 9.95 -9.34
N ARG A 294 -6.41 10.93 -9.99
CA ARG A 294 -7.30 11.91 -9.36
C ARG A 294 -8.54 12.09 -10.20
N ARG A 295 -9.72 12.27 -9.59
CA ARG A 295 -10.96 12.54 -10.33
C ARG A 295 -11.38 14.00 -10.18
N ARG A 296 -11.88 14.58 -11.28
CA ARG A 296 -12.69 15.80 -11.27
C ARG A 296 -13.96 15.54 -12.06
N ASN A 297 -15.13 15.66 -11.41
CA ASN A 297 -16.42 15.38 -12.02
C ASN A 297 -16.42 13.99 -12.70
N ASP A 298 -16.63 13.93 -14.01
CA ASP A 298 -16.72 12.74 -14.86
C ASP A 298 -15.37 12.24 -15.39
N LEU A 299 -14.26 12.95 -15.12
CA LEU A 299 -12.93 12.62 -15.62
C LEU A 299 -12.02 12.08 -14.52
N ILE A 300 -11.33 10.98 -14.83
CA ILE A 300 -10.23 10.42 -14.03
C ILE A 300 -8.92 10.75 -14.75
N TYR A 301 -8.04 11.48 -14.08
CA TYR A 301 -6.69 11.78 -14.53
C TYR A 301 -5.74 10.73 -13.97
N SER A 302 -5.36 9.77 -14.80
CA SER A 302 -4.39 8.73 -14.45
C SER A 302 -2.98 9.19 -14.77
N VAL A 303 -2.03 8.93 -13.88
CA VAL A 303 -0.61 9.18 -14.11
C VAL A 303 0.15 7.85 -14.05
N THR A 304 0.79 7.49 -15.16
CA THR A 304 1.72 6.37 -15.25
C THR A 304 3.13 6.85 -15.55
N GLN A 305 4.14 6.04 -15.24
CA GLN A 305 5.54 6.35 -15.51
C GLN A 305 6.15 5.30 -16.43
N ASP A 306 6.82 5.73 -17.49
CA ASP A 306 7.55 4.87 -18.41
C ASP A 306 9.06 5.05 -18.30
N TYR A 307 9.79 4.00 -18.66
CA TYR A 307 11.24 3.97 -18.72
C TYR A 307 11.69 3.64 -20.15
N THR A 308 12.20 4.63 -20.86
CA THR A 308 12.76 4.42 -22.20
C THR A 308 14.28 4.48 -22.15
N THR A 309 14.93 3.44 -22.67
CA THR A 309 16.38 3.45 -22.84
C THR A 309 16.72 4.12 -24.17
N VAL A 310 17.40 5.26 -24.12
CA VAL A 310 17.91 5.96 -25.31
C VAL A 310 19.42 5.86 -25.39
N GLU A 311 19.93 5.72 -26.62
CA GLU A 311 21.37 5.88 -26.89
C GLU A 311 21.73 7.35 -26.61
N ASP A 312 22.88 7.55 -25.96
CA ASP A 312 23.37 8.88 -25.66
C ASP A 312 24.22 9.43 -26.82
N ASP A 313 23.60 10.25 -27.65
CA ASP A 313 24.25 10.89 -28.80
C ASP A 313 25.30 11.94 -28.41
N GLN A 314 25.33 12.39 -27.14
CA GLN A 314 26.16 13.49 -26.66
C GLN A 314 27.44 13.04 -25.94
N THR A 315 27.51 11.79 -25.49
CA THR A 315 28.71 11.26 -24.85
C THR A 315 29.49 10.40 -25.84
N ALA A 316 30.80 10.65 -25.96
CA ALA A 316 31.71 9.91 -26.84
C ALA A 316 31.99 8.46 -26.37
N CYS A 317 31.00 7.76 -25.83
CA CYS A 317 31.08 6.37 -25.45
C CYS A 317 30.07 5.54 -26.25
N VAL A 318 30.59 4.60 -27.04
CA VAL A 318 29.79 3.63 -27.80
C VAL A 318 29.07 2.70 -26.82
N GLY A 319 27.73 2.66 -26.87
CA GLY A 319 26.90 1.79 -26.03
C GLY A 319 26.53 2.37 -24.66
N CYS A 320 26.78 3.65 -24.42
CA CYS A 320 26.21 4.36 -23.28
C CYS A 320 24.72 4.58 -23.49
N ARG A 321 23.92 4.01 -22.59
CA ARG A 321 22.47 4.08 -22.58
C ARG A 321 22.03 4.93 -21.41
N ILE A 322 21.19 5.93 -21.68
CA ILE A 322 20.55 6.74 -20.64
C ILE A 322 19.10 6.26 -20.52
N SER A 323 18.66 5.99 -19.30
CA SER A 323 17.25 5.79 -19.00
C SER A 323 16.56 7.15 -18.94
N LYS A 324 15.69 7.42 -19.92
CA LYS A 324 14.74 8.53 -19.85
C LYS A 324 13.48 8.06 -19.17
N GLN A 325 13.02 8.86 -18.22
CA GLN A 325 11.76 8.63 -17.52
C GLN A 325 10.74 9.67 -18.00
N SER A 326 9.56 9.19 -18.35
CA SER A 326 8.41 10.02 -18.73
C SER A 326 7.23 9.69 -17.84
N LEU A 327 6.40 10.69 -17.60
CA LEU A 327 5.11 10.58 -16.95
C LEU A 327 4.06 10.73 -18.03
N ASN A 328 3.20 9.75 -18.19
CA ASN A 328 2.03 9.82 -19.07
C ASN A 328 0.82 10.18 -18.24
N ILE A 329 0.13 11.23 -18.62
CA ILE A 329 -1.10 11.69 -17.99
C ILE A 329 -2.22 11.42 -18.98
N LYS A 330 -3.25 10.67 -18.57
CA LYS A 330 -4.43 10.42 -19.39
C LYS A 330 -5.68 10.91 -18.67
N ALA A 331 -6.47 11.74 -19.33
CA ALA A 331 -7.80 12.09 -18.90
C ALA A 331 -8.79 11.06 -19.47
N LEU A 332 -9.36 10.26 -18.58
CA LEU A 332 -10.25 9.15 -18.93
C LEU A 332 -11.67 9.47 -18.52
N ARG A 333 -12.62 9.23 -19.42
CA ARG A 333 -14.06 9.35 -19.17
C ARG A 333 -14.69 7.96 -19.21
N LEU A 334 -15.61 7.71 -18.29
CA LEU A 334 -16.52 6.58 -18.39
C LEU A 334 -17.83 7.07 -19.01
N THR A 335 -18.20 6.49 -20.15
CA THR A 335 -19.50 6.77 -20.79
C THR A 335 -20.66 6.20 -19.97
N ASP A 336 -21.89 6.65 -20.25
CA ASP A 336 -23.10 6.11 -19.60
C ASP A 336 -23.24 4.59 -19.78
N ALA A 337 -22.70 4.03 -20.87
CA ALA A 337 -22.69 2.60 -21.14
C ALA A 337 -21.58 1.83 -20.38
N GLY A 338 -20.84 2.51 -19.50
CA GLY A 338 -19.72 1.93 -18.76
C GLY A 338 -18.49 1.64 -19.62
N LYS A 339 -18.36 2.30 -20.78
CA LYS A 339 -17.21 2.16 -21.68
C LYS A 339 -16.19 3.27 -21.49
N TRP A 340 -14.91 2.93 -21.55
CA TRP A 340 -13.83 3.89 -21.46
C TRP A 340 -13.68 4.73 -22.73
N GLU A 341 -13.44 6.02 -22.53
CA GLU A 341 -13.05 6.98 -23.56
C GLU A 341 -11.82 7.74 -23.06
N GLU A 342 -10.77 7.80 -23.88
CA GLU A 342 -9.66 8.71 -23.63
C GLU A 342 -10.05 10.10 -24.14
N ALA A 343 -10.26 11.02 -23.20
CA ALA A 343 -10.68 12.38 -23.51
C ALA A 343 -9.49 13.26 -23.91
N ASP A 344 -8.31 13.04 -23.30
CA ASP A 344 -7.10 13.79 -23.55
C ASP A 344 -5.86 13.08 -22.97
N GLN A 345 -4.66 13.53 -23.36
CA GLN A 345 -3.39 13.05 -22.81
C GLN A 345 -2.29 14.11 -22.84
N ALA A 346 -1.37 14.02 -21.87
CA ALA A 346 -0.16 14.81 -21.81
C ALA A 346 1.04 13.94 -21.40
N GLU A 347 2.26 14.39 -21.71
CA GLU A 347 3.50 13.71 -21.32
C GLU A 347 4.45 14.72 -20.66
N LEU A 348 5.02 14.34 -19.51
CA LEU A 348 6.02 15.14 -18.81
C LEU A 348 7.31 14.36 -18.64
N ALA A 349 8.45 15.00 -18.88
CA ALA A 349 9.74 14.42 -18.55
C ALA A 349 9.97 14.44 -17.03
N GLY A 350 10.58 13.37 -16.51
CA GLY A 350 10.93 13.21 -15.11
C GLY A 350 10.26 12.00 -14.48
N TYR A 351 10.32 11.91 -13.15
CA TYR A 351 9.89 10.72 -12.41
C TYR A 351 9.45 11.04 -10.99
N SER A 352 8.77 10.05 -10.37
CA SER A 352 8.28 10.06 -8.98
C SER A 352 7.57 11.37 -8.60
N PRO A 353 6.49 11.73 -9.33
CA PRO A 353 5.78 12.97 -9.08
C PRO A 353 5.03 12.93 -7.74
N THR A 354 4.85 14.10 -7.15
CA THR A 354 3.74 14.39 -6.24
C THR A 354 2.59 14.94 -7.08
N ILE A 355 1.39 14.38 -6.89
CA ILE A 355 0.20 14.76 -7.66
C ILE A 355 -0.83 15.36 -6.71
N ALA A 356 -1.38 16.52 -7.06
CA ALA A 356 -2.45 17.16 -6.31
C ALA A 356 -3.57 17.59 -7.27
N ILE A 357 -4.82 17.51 -6.80
CA ILE A 357 -5.97 18.00 -7.55
C ILE A 357 -6.69 19.07 -6.75
N PHE A 358 -7.08 20.14 -7.44
CA PHE A 358 -7.86 21.26 -6.95
C PHE A 358 -9.08 21.45 -7.88
N PRO A 359 -10.11 22.23 -7.48
CA PRO A 359 -11.35 22.32 -8.23
C PRO A 359 -11.20 22.65 -9.72
N ASN A 360 -10.16 23.38 -10.12
CA ASN A 360 -9.89 23.70 -11.52
C ASN A 360 -8.46 23.37 -11.97
N HIS A 361 -7.69 22.63 -11.17
CA HIS A 361 -6.27 22.42 -11.50
C HIS A 361 -5.80 21.02 -11.14
N LEU A 362 -5.04 20.40 -12.03
CA LEU A 362 -4.19 19.26 -11.72
C LEU A 362 -2.75 19.75 -11.61
N VAL A 363 -2.08 19.44 -10.51
CA VAL A 363 -0.69 19.84 -10.25
C VAL A 363 0.19 18.61 -10.17
N ILE A 364 1.26 18.61 -10.96
CA ILE A 364 2.27 17.55 -10.99
C ILE A 364 3.61 18.17 -10.65
N ALA A 365 4.11 17.84 -9.45
CA ALA A 365 5.40 18.30 -8.95
C ALA A 365 6.40 17.14 -9.01
N ASN A 366 7.33 17.18 -9.97
CA ASN A 366 8.28 16.10 -10.20
C ASN A 366 9.74 16.60 -10.26
N HIS A 367 10.67 15.66 -10.36
CA HIS A 367 12.08 15.97 -10.54
C HIS A 367 12.30 16.84 -11.79
N ASN A 368 13.06 17.93 -11.67
CA ASN A 368 13.46 18.72 -12.84
C ASN A 368 14.41 17.93 -13.76
N PRO A 369 13.99 17.54 -14.98
CA PRO A 369 14.78 16.69 -15.88
C PRO A 369 16.08 17.34 -16.38
N ALA A 370 16.21 18.66 -16.30
CA ALA A 370 17.42 19.38 -16.72
C ALA A 370 18.54 19.38 -15.65
N GLU A 371 18.29 18.79 -14.48
CA GLU A 371 19.24 18.76 -13.36
C GLU A 371 19.43 17.34 -12.83
N GLU A 372 20.52 17.10 -12.10
CA GLU A 372 20.69 15.86 -11.35
C GLU A 372 20.30 16.05 -9.87
N LYS A 373 19.75 14.99 -9.26
CA LYS A 373 19.62 14.81 -7.80
C LYS A 373 18.62 15.74 -7.09
N TRP A 374 17.44 16.01 -7.67
CA TRP A 374 16.34 16.70 -6.96
C TRP A 374 16.72 18.06 -6.36
N ARG A 375 17.67 18.77 -6.97
CA ARG A 375 18.04 20.12 -6.53
C ARG A 375 16.88 21.10 -6.68
N THR A 376 16.05 20.89 -7.69
CA THR A 376 14.83 21.64 -7.93
C THR A 376 13.69 20.70 -8.31
N THR A 377 12.48 21.13 -7.97
CA THR A 377 11.23 20.50 -8.41
C THR A 377 10.69 21.31 -9.59
N GLN A 378 10.35 20.60 -10.66
CA GLN A 378 9.55 21.14 -11.76
C GLN A 378 8.07 20.92 -11.40
N ILE A 379 7.26 21.96 -11.54
CA ILE A 379 5.83 21.90 -11.25
C ILE A 379 5.08 22.25 -12.52
N GLN A 380 4.38 21.26 -13.07
CA GLN A 380 3.42 21.46 -14.14
C GLN A 380 2.02 21.62 -13.53
N VAL A 381 1.28 22.62 -14.01
CA VAL A 381 -0.12 22.82 -13.66
C VAL A 381 -0.96 22.70 -14.93
N PHE A 382 -2.04 21.95 -14.87
CA PHE A 382 -3.05 21.89 -15.93
C PHE A 382 -4.31 22.61 -15.45
N ASP A 383 -4.85 23.52 -16.27
CA ASP A 383 -6.17 24.12 -16.07
C ASP A 383 -7.25 23.14 -16.55
N LEU A 384 -8.08 22.70 -15.61
CA LEU A 384 -9.16 21.74 -15.81
C LEU A 384 -10.52 22.43 -16.01
N SER A 385 -10.57 23.77 -16.01
CA SER A 385 -11.81 24.54 -16.19
C SER A 385 -12.20 24.72 -17.66
N GLN A 386 -11.28 24.45 -18.57
CA GLN A 386 -11.48 24.57 -20.02
C GLN A 386 -12.26 23.38 -20.58
N SER A 387 -12.72 23.50 -21.84
CA SER A 387 -13.35 22.39 -22.55
C SER A 387 -12.36 21.26 -22.86
N ASP A 388 -11.10 21.62 -23.04
CA ASP A 388 -10.00 20.68 -23.22
C ASP A 388 -9.52 20.19 -21.84
N PRO A 389 -9.50 18.87 -21.56
CA PRO A 389 -9.26 18.35 -20.22
C PRO A 389 -7.89 18.65 -19.59
N LEU A 390 -6.82 18.79 -20.39
CA LEU A 390 -5.45 19.01 -19.91
C LEU A 390 -4.80 20.25 -20.57
N VAL A 391 -5.31 21.44 -20.26
CA VAL A 391 -4.67 22.69 -20.73
C VAL A 391 -3.45 23.05 -19.89
N GLU A 392 -2.26 22.91 -20.46
CA GLU A 392 -1.01 23.25 -19.78
C GLU A 392 -0.88 24.75 -19.47
N LEU A 393 -0.59 25.06 -18.20
CA LEU A 393 -0.12 26.37 -17.76
C LEU A 393 1.42 26.43 -17.76
N PRO A 394 2.02 27.63 -17.63
CA PRO A 394 3.47 27.76 -17.56
C PRO A 394 4.09 26.92 -16.44
N THR A 395 5.11 26.14 -16.79
CA THR A 395 5.85 25.32 -15.84
C THR A 395 6.62 26.19 -14.83
N LEU A 396 6.54 25.83 -13.56
CA LEU A 396 7.26 26.49 -12.47
C LEU A 396 8.46 25.65 -12.03
N LYS A 397 9.46 26.32 -11.46
CA LYS A 397 10.65 25.69 -10.89
C LYS A 397 10.87 26.22 -9.49
N VAL A 398 10.97 25.32 -8.51
CA VAL A 398 11.19 25.68 -7.11
C VAL A 398 12.41 24.97 -6.53
N PRO A 399 13.16 25.61 -5.60
CA PRO A 399 14.26 24.95 -4.89
C PRO A 399 13.80 23.76 -4.05
N GLY A 400 14.60 22.69 -4.05
CA GLY A 400 14.35 21.51 -3.22
C GLY A 400 13.23 20.60 -3.76
N ARG A 401 12.73 19.74 -2.87
CA ARG A 401 11.70 18.74 -3.15
C ARG A 401 10.37 19.15 -2.50
N VAL A 402 9.28 19.07 -3.26
CA VAL A 402 7.92 19.08 -2.69
C VAL A 402 7.64 17.71 -2.07
N PRO A 403 7.46 17.59 -0.74
CA PRO A 403 7.40 16.27 -0.09
C PRO A 403 6.10 15.50 -0.31
N SER A 404 4.97 16.20 -0.46
CA SER A 404 3.63 15.62 -0.59
C SER A 404 2.63 16.64 -1.11
N GLU A 405 1.43 16.20 -1.49
CA GLU A 405 0.38 17.10 -1.97
C GLU A 405 -0.07 18.14 -0.93
N PHE A 406 0.16 17.87 0.36
CA PHE A 406 -0.20 18.78 1.45
C PHE A 406 0.69 20.04 1.52
N HIS A 407 1.76 20.08 0.71
CA HIS A 407 2.62 21.24 0.56
C HIS A 407 2.24 22.07 -0.67
N LEU A 408 1.14 21.72 -1.36
CA LEU A 408 0.64 22.41 -2.54
C LEU A 408 -0.71 23.03 -2.21
N SER A 409 -0.95 24.28 -2.62
CA SER A 409 -2.30 24.86 -2.53
C SER A 409 -2.54 25.89 -3.63
N ILE A 410 -3.82 26.05 -3.99
CA ILE A 410 -4.30 27.12 -4.86
C ILE A 410 -5.41 27.85 -4.12
N VAL A 411 -5.20 29.13 -3.83
CA VAL A 411 -6.16 30.00 -3.14
C VAL A 411 -6.22 31.32 -3.88
N ASP A 412 -7.42 31.77 -4.27
CA ASP A 412 -7.64 33.02 -5.02
C ASP A 412 -6.74 33.14 -6.27
N ASP A 413 -6.67 32.06 -7.06
CA ASP A 413 -5.81 31.92 -8.25
C ASP A 413 -4.30 32.09 -7.98
N GLN A 414 -3.88 31.99 -6.71
CA GLN A 414 -2.48 31.97 -6.31
C GLN A 414 -2.06 30.57 -5.94
N PHE A 415 -1.09 30.04 -6.70
CA PHE A 415 -0.39 28.81 -6.38
C PHE A 415 0.64 29.05 -5.28
N ARG A 416 0.67 28.17 -4.27
CA ARG A 416 1.60 28.20 -3.13
C ARG A 416 2.24 26.83 -2.97
N VAL A 417 3.55 26.84 -2.69
CA VAL A 417 4.43 25.67 -2.59
C VAL A 417 5.55 25.92 -1.59
#